data_AF-A0A653BZC2-F1
#
_entry.id   AF-A0A653BZC2-F1
#
_cell.length_a   1.000
_cell.length_b   1.000
_cell.length_c   1.000
_cell.angle_alpha   90.00
_cell.angle_beta   90.00
_cell.angle_gamma   90.00
#
_symmetry.space_group_name_H-M   'P 1'
#
loop_
_entity.id
_entity.type
_entity.pdbx_description
1 polymer ?
#
loop_
_entity_poly.entity_id
_entity_poly.type
_entity_poly.pdbx_seq_one_letter_code
_entity_poly.pdbx_strand_id
1 'polypeptide(L)'
;MLTRLDISNNPWACDCRMYWFASWTLRKNATLKLSDLTCGPYAYPNDMLPTLQHLSCTSPRIVYKTPTKLYRLKADALLECRYAANPHPSITWITPRREVYHWNPDPSIHDVFSKHPHAHDQNMTPLRIIPPRIQVLDNGTLWVRNVTRADCGRYTCYASNPIANTTEDVLLHIDPADWHNIRIISLIVGTQSAAGFLGLTLLVQFFRYLLDKFGILNNFCSFCKRDKVSPRARQIFQMLDNIEQYKSQQLEKLRENYAQQVHRIRDNCTQQMEWIQSSYQSQAKHLKEFRDIGQAHLTTLRGQYCDQCETTPQAK
;
A
#
# COMPACT_ATOMS: atom_id res chain seq x y z
N MET A 1 -37.34 16.91 -17.40
CA MET A 1 -37.56 17.85 -16.29
C MET A 1 -38.73 17.34 -15.46
N LEU A 2 -38.59 17.23 -14.14
CA LEU A 2 -39.72 16.90 -13.27
C LEU A 2 -40.65 18.13 -13.17
N THR A 3 -41.92 17.96 -13.56
CA THR A 3 -42.89 19.07 -13.71
C THR A 3 -43.97 19.09 -12.62
N ARG A 4 -44.26 17.95 -11.96
CA ARG A 4 -45.22 17.83 -10.85
C ARG A 4 -44.73 16.76 -9.86
N LEU A 5 -44.80 17.07 -8.58
CA LEU A 5 -44.51 16.15 -7.47
C LEU A 5 -45.67 16.27 -6.47
N ASP A 6 -46.33 15.15 -6.15
CA ASP A 6 -47.34 15.08 -5.09
C ASP A 6 -46.82 14.16 -3.99
N ILE A 7 -46.68 14.72 -2.79
CA ILE A 7 -46.11 14.10 -1.60
C ILE A 7 -47.02 14.32 -0.37
N SER A 8 -48.26 14.72 -0.61
CA SER A 8 -49.30 14.85 0.41
C SER A 8 -49.68 13.48 1.00
N ASN A 9 -50.36 13.47 2.15
CA ASN A 9 -50.85 12.24 2.82
C ASN A 9 -49.77 11.21 3.20
N ASN A 10 -48.56 11.65 3.50
CA ASN A 10 -47.50 10.78 4.01
C ASN A 10 -47.15 11.15 5.46
N PRO A 11 -46.91 10.17 6.34
CA PRO A 11 -46.51 10.42 7.73
C PRO A 11 -45.03 10.82 7.81
N TRP A 12 -44.71 12.04 7.39
CA TRP A 12 -43.32 12.51 7.34
C TRP A 12 -42.71 12.68 8.73
N ALA A 13 -41.51 12.11 8.92
CA ALA A 13 -40.67 12.43 10.06
C ALA A 13 -39.89 13.72 9.77
N CYS A 14 -40.20 14.79 10.48
CA CYS A 14 -39.50 16.07 10.37
C CYS A 14 -38.24 16.09 11.24
N ASP A 15 -37.25 15.32 10.81
CA ASP A 15 -35.93 15.24 11.43
C ASP A 15 -34.83 15.75 10.48
N CYS A 16 -33.57 15.63 10.91
CA CYS A 16 -32.43 16.09 10.11
C CYS A 16 -32.26 15.38 8.76
N ARG A 17 -32.92 14.24 8.51
CA ARG A 17 -32.94 13.58 7.20
C ARG A 17 -33.83 14.32 6.20
N MET A 18 -34.85 15.01 6.69
CA MET A 18 -35.74 15.85 5.89
C MET A 18 -35.28 17.31 5.84
N TYR A 19 -34.15 17.65 6.48
CA TYR A 19 -33.63 19.03 6.54
C TYR A 19 -33.38 19.65 5.15
N TRP A 20 -32.91 18.86 4.18
CA TRP A 20 -32.68 19.33 2.81
C TRP A 20 -33.96 19.86 2.14
N PHE A 21 -35.12 19.32 2.52
CA PHE A 21 -36.40 19.63 1.90
C PHE A 21 -36.78 21.10 2.09
N ALA A 22 -36.54 21.66 3.28
CA ALA A 22 -36.80 23.08 3.55
C ALA A 22 -36.03 24.00 2.60
N SER A 23 -34.75 23.70 2.36
CA SER A 23 -33.92 24.48 1.42
C SER A 23 -34.33 24.28 -0.05
N TRP A 24 -34.79 23.07 -0.40
CA TRP A 24 -35.23 22.73 -1.74
C TRP A 24 -36.56 23.42 -2.10
N THR A 25 -37.53 23.44 -1.17
CA THR A 25 -38.82 24.13 -1.37
C THR A 25 -38.65 25.63 -1.58
N LEU A 26 -37.74 26.27 -0.82
CA LEU A 26 -37.45 27.70 -0.96
C LEU A 26 -36.82 28.05 -2.33
N ARG A 27 -36.02 27.13 -2.90
CA ARG A 27 -35.35 27.35 -4.20
C ARG A 27 -36.25 27.08 -5.41
N LYS A 28 -37.21 26.16 -5.30
CA LYS A 28 -38.05 25.71 -6.42
C LYS A 28 -39.33 26.52 -6.64
N ASN A 29 -39.70 27.37 -5.68
CA ASN A 29 -40.73 28.43 -5.70
C ASN A 29 -42.12 28.19 -6.34
N ALA A 30 -42.49 27.00 -6.84
CA ALA A 30 -43.82 26.81 -7.43
C ALA A 30 -44.20 25.33 -7.61
N THR A 31 -45.48 25.02 -7.39
CA THR A 31 -46.28 23.80 -7.71
C THR A 31 -46.62 22.82 -6.59
N LEU A 32 -46.02 22.91 -5.40
CA LEU A 32 -46.42 22.09 -4.25
C LEU A 32 -47.44 22.84 -3.37
N LYS A 33 -48.58 22.22 -3.08
CA LYS A 33 -49.51 22.68 -2.05
C LYS A 33 -48.88 22.43 -0.68
N LEU A 34 -48.13 23.42 -0.18
CA LEU A 34 -47.52 23.35 1.15
C LEU A 34 -48.57 23.15 2.27
N SER A 35 -49.81 23.60 2.03
CA SER A 35 -51.00 23.44 2.89
C SER A 35 -51.21 22.03 3.45
N ASP A 36 -50.79 21.02 2.69
CA ASP A 36 -51.17 19.63 2.93
C ASP A 36 -50.00 18.81 3.53
N LEU A 37 -48.89 19.48 3.88
CA LEU A 37 -47.69 18.84 4.42
C LEU A 37 -47.63 18.94 5.95
N THR A 38 -47.59 17.79 6.62
CA THR A 38 -47.55 17.68 8.09
C THR A 38 -46.42 16.77 8.58
N CYS A 39 -45.89 17.08 9.77
CA CYS A 39 -44.91 16.26 10.47
C CYS A 39 -45.60 15.09 11.20
N GLY A 40 -45.97 14.05 10.45
CA GLY A 40 -46.63 12.87 11.01
C GLY A 40 -48.13 13.07 11.27
N PRO A 41 -48.78 12.06 11.88
CA PRO A 41 -50.24 11.96 11.91
C PRO A 41 -50.93 12.92 12.89
N TYR A 42 -50.21 13.49 13.85
CA TYR A 42 -50.75 14.37 14.90
C TYR A 42 -50.28 15.83 14.80
N ALA A 43 -49.53 16.19 13.76
CA ALA A 43 -49.03 17.55 13.57
C ALA A 43 -50.08 18.49 12.99
N TYR A 44 -49.91 19.80 13.24
CA TYR A 44 -50.76 20.82 12.66
C TYR A 44 -50.56 20.89 11.14
N PRO A 45 -51.62 21.24 10.37
CA PRO A 45 -51.47 21.57 8.95
C PRO A 45 -50.40 22.65 8.76
N ASN A 46 -49.55 22.53 7.74
CA ASN A 46 -48.43 23.45 7.44
C ASN A 46 -47.25 23.48 8.42
N ASP A 47 -47.18 22.55 9.39
CA ASP A 47 -46.10 22.52 10.38
C ASP A 47 -44.73 22.10 9.79
N MET A 48 -44.73 21.41 8.65
CA MET A 48 -43.50 20.81 8.10
C MET A 48 -42.36 21.79 7.86
N LEU A 49 -42.59 22.88 7.11
CA LEU A 49 -41.54 23.87 6.83
C LEU A 49 -41.00 24.58 8.07
N PRO A 50 -41.85 25.15 8.95
CA PRO A 50 -41.35 25.82 10.15
C PRO A 50 -40.61 24.87 11.08
N THR A 51 -41.10 23.63 11.27
CA THR A 51 -40.39 22.64 12.08
C THR A 51 -39.00 22.33 11.51
N LEU A 52 -38.89 22.08 10.21
CA LEU A 52 -37.60 21.78 9.57
C LEU A 52 -36.59 22.94 9.65
N GLN A 53 -37.06 24.19 9.59
CA GLN A 53 -36.20 25.37 9.70
C GLN A 53 -35.65 25.59 11.12
N HIS A 54 -36.36 25.14 12.15
CA HIS A 54 -35.92 25.26 13.55
C HIS A 54 -35.06 24.08 14.02
N LEU A 55 -34.84 23.07 13.18
CA LEU A 55 -33.96 21.96 13.51
C LEU A 55 -32.49 22.42 13.56
N SER A 56 -31.82 22.16 14.68
CA SER A 56 -30.41 22.47 14.89
C SER A 56 -29.48 21.37 14.33
N CYS A 57 -29.63 21.04 13.04
CA CYS A 57 -28.84 20.00 12.39
C CYS A 57 -27.43 20.51 12.05
N THR A 58 -26.39 19.73 12.37
CA THR A 58 -24.99 20.11 12.14
C THR A 58 -24.22 18.98 11.48
N SER A 59 -23.27 19.34 10.61
CA SER A 59 -22.39 18.38 9.94
C SER A 59 -21.34 17.80 10.90
N PRO A 60 -20.81 16.59 10.64
CA PRO A 60 -19.81 15.97 11.49
C PRO A 60 -18.50 16.77 11.51
N ARG A 61 -18.11 17.25 12.69
CA ARG A 61 -16.81 17.92 12.90
C ARG A 61 -15.93 17.07 13.80
N ILE A 62 -14.70 16.80 13.39
CA ILE A 62 -13.73 16.07 14.22
C ILE A 62 -13.45 16.84 15.51
N VAL A 63 -13.61 16.17 16.65
CA VAL A 63 -13.30 16.67 18.00
C VAL A 63 -11.97 16.10 18.47
N TYR A 64 -11.77 14.81 18.23
CA TYR A 64 -10.57 14.09 18.62
C TYR A 64 -10.29 12.96 17.66
N LYS A 65 -9.00 12.75 17.34
CA LYS A 65 -8.52 11.55 16.68
C LYS A 65 -7.25 11.06 17.35
N THR A 66 -7.05 9.75 17.39
CA THR A 66 -5.81 9.16 17.90
C THR A 66 -4.62 9.70 17.09
N PRO A 67 -3.59 10.28 17.73
CA PRO A 67 -2.40 10.75 17.04
C PRO A 67 -1.57 9.57 16.55
N THR A 68 -0.72 9.81 15.56
CA THR A 68 0.23 8.82 15.06
C THR A 68 1.14 8.35 16.19
N LYS A 69 1.05 7.07 16.56
CA LYS A 69 1.82 6.44 17.63
C LYS A 69 2.51 5.17 17.11
N LEU A 70 3.70 4.91 17.65
CA LEU A 70 4.42 3.66 17.45
C LEU A 70 3.89 2.60 18.43
N TYR A 71 3.41 1.48 17.89
CA TYR A 71 2.92 0.34 18.64
C TYR A 71 3.96 -0.78 18.65
N ARG A 72 4.11 -1.44 19.80
CA ARG A 72 4.93 -2.66 19.89
C ARG A 72 4.23 -3.83 19.22
N LEU A 73 5.01 -4.78 18.72
CA LEU A 73 4.44 -6.01 18.16
C LEU A 73 3.67 -6.79 19.23
N LYS A 74 2.54 -7.38 18.83
CA LYS A 74 1.60 -8.11 19.72
C LYS A 74 0.94 -7.25 20.81
N ALA A 75 1.19 -5.94 20.85
CA ALA A 75 0.39 -5.05 21.69
C ALA A 75 -1.00 -4.85 21.08
N ASP A 76 -1.94 -4.43 21.91
CA ASP A 76 -3.27 -4.03 21.45
C ASP A 76 -3.26 -2.54 21.08
N ALA A 77 -3.94 -2.20 19.98
CA ALA A 77 -4.13 -0.82 19.54
C ALA A 77 -5.59 -0.42 19.64
N LEU A 78 -5.82 0.77 20.20
CA LEU A 78 -7.12 1.44 20.23
C LEU A 78 -7.02 2.68 19.33
N LEU A 79 -7.82 2.72 18.27
CA LEU A 79 -7.90 3.81 17.31
C LEU A 79 -9.27 4.46 17.45
N GLU A 80 -9.27 5.74 17.80
CA GLU A 80 -10.44 6.51 18.18
C GLU A 80 -10.58 7.73 17.27
N CYS A 81 -11.82 7.98 16.83
CA CYS A 81 -12.23 9.19 16.15
C CYS A 81 -13.57 9.64 16.73
N ARG A 82 -13.61 10.85 17.25
CA ARG A 82 -14.81 11.43 17.88
C ARG A 82 -15.26 12.65 17.10
N TYR A 83 -16.54 12.67 16.75
CA TYR A 83 -17.14 13.76 15.99
C TYR A 83 -18.22 14.46 16.83
N ALA A 84 -18.32 15.78 16.66
CA ALA A 84 -19.43 16.58 17.13
C ALA A 84 -20.36 16.84 15.95
N ALA A 85 -21.60 16.36 16.04
CA ALA A 85 -22.63 16.57 15.03
C ALA A 85 -24.02 16.37 15.64
N ASN A 86 -25.05 16.88 14.97
CA ASN A 86 -26.45 16.62 15.29
C ASN A 86 -27.19 16.24 14.01
N PRO A 87 -27.70 15.00 13.88
CA PRO A 87 -27.61 13.88 14.82
C PRO A 87 -26.19 13.29 14.89
N HIS A 88 -25.94 12.49 15.93
CA HIS A 88 -24.65 11.80 16.09
C HIS A 88 -24.35 10.93 14.86
N PRO A 89 -23.15 11.03 14.25
CA PRO A 89 -22.86 10.31 13.02
C PRO A 89 -22.63 8.82 13.27
N SER A 90 -22.97 7.99 12.28
CA SER A 90 -22.47 6.62 12.15
C SER A 90 -20.99 6.65 11.77
N ILE A 91 -20.19 5.74 12.33
CA ILE A 91 -18.76 5.65 12.08
C ILE A 91 -18.47 4.36 11.30
N THR A 92 -17.69 4.48 10.24
CA THR A 92 -17.19 3.36 9.45
C THR A 92 -15.68 3.39 9.42
N TRP A 93 -15.04 2.33 9.87
CA TRP A 93 -13.60 2.14 9.82
C TRP A 93 -13.20 1.33 8.60
N ILE A 94 -12.16 1.79 7.90
CA ILE A 94 -11.57 1.10 6.77
C ILE A 94 -10.11 0.81 7.10
N THR A 95 -9.73 -0.47 7.10
CA THR A 95 -8.37 -0.91 7.43
C THR A 95 -7.43 -0.79 6.23
N PRO A 96 -6.09 -0.86 6.42
CA PRO A 96 -5.12 -0.90 5.32
C PRO A 96 -5.35 -2.07 4.34
N ARG A 97 -6.02 -3.13 4.78
CA ARG A 97 -6.38 -4.31 3.96
C ARG A 97 -7.75 -4.18 3.29
N ARG A 98 -8.40 -3.00 3.41
CA ARG A 98 -9.74 -2.71 2.88
C ARG A 98 -10.85 -3.56 3.50
N GLU A 99 -10.65 -3.97 4.75
CA GLU A 99 -11.74 -4.48 5.58
C GLU A 99 -12.52 -3.30 6.14
N VAL A 100 -13.84 -3.42 6.18
CA VAL A 100 -14.77 -2.36 6.58
C VAL A 100 -15.50 -2.80 7.84
N TYR A 101 -15.58 -1.92 8.82
CA TYR A 101 -16.28 -2.15 10.08
C TYR A 101 -17.20 -0.97 10.36
N HIS A 102 -18.50 -1.25 10.46
CA HIS A 102 -19.55 -0.25 10.66
C HIS A 102 -19.97 -0.19 12.13
N TRP A 103 -20.25 1.02 12.60
CA TRP A 103 -20.81 1.27 13.92
C TRP A 103 -21.88 2.36 13.84
N ASN A 104 -23.05 2.02 14.38
CA ASN A 104 -24.18 2.93 14.48
C ASN A 104 -24.40 3.29 15.96
N PRO A 105 -24.34 4.58 16.35
CA PRO A 105 -24.57 5.02 17.72
C PRO A 105 -26.00 4.73 18.22
N ASP A 106 -26.98 4.67 17.31
CA ASP A 106 -28.38 4.38 17.64
C ASP A 106 -28.94 3.33 16.67
N PRO A 107 -28.95 2.04 17.05
CA PRO A 107 -29.46 0.96 16.22
C PRO A 107 -30.95 1.09 15.85
N SER A 108 -31.72 1.90 16.59
CA SER A 108 -33.14 2.14 16.28
C SER A 108 -33.33 3.02 15.04
N ILE A 109 -32.31 3.82 14.71
CA ILE A 109 -32.28 4.70 13.55
C ILE A 109 -31.44 4.04 12.47
N HIS A 110 -32.09 3.60 11.39
CA HIS A 110 -31.38 3.07 10.24
C HIS A 110 -30.52 4.15 9.58
N ASP A 111 -29.20 3.92 9.59
CA ASP A 111 -28.21 4.70 8.86
C ASP A 111 -28.09 4.20 7.41
N VAL A 112 -27.23 4.86 6.65
CA VAL A 112 -26.95 4.53 5.23
C VAL A 112 -26.41 3.11 5.08
N PHE A 113 -25.76 2.58 6.12
CA PHE A 113 -25.10 1.27 6.12
C PHE A 113 -25.91 0.18 6.83
N SER A 114 -27.16 0.44 7.20
CA SER A 114 -28.03 -0.52 7.91
C SER A 114 -28.24 -1.85 7.18
N LYS A 115 -28.07 -1.88 5.86
CA LYS A 115 -28.14 -3.11 5.03
C LYS A 115 -26.80 -3.82 4.87
N HIS A 116 -25.72 -3.24 5.38
CA HIS A 116 -24.38 -3.82 5.33
C HIS A 116 -24.18 -4.78 6.50
N PRO A 117 -23.38 -5.86 6.31
CA PRO A 117 -22.85 -6.61 7.44
C PRO A 117 -22.03 -5.70 8.36
N HIS A 118 -22.07 -5.92 9.67
CA HIS A 118 -21.30 -5.12 10.64
C HIS A 118 -19.80 -5.06 10.33
N ALA A 119 -19.23 -6.16 9.82
CA ALA A 119 -17.86 -6.22 9.34
C ALA A 119 -17.78 -7.03 8.04
N HIS A 120 -17.15 -6.49 7.01
CA HIS A 120 -17.04 -7.13 5.70
C HIS A 120 -15.76 -6.74 4.95
N ASP A 121 -15.42 -7.50 3.91
CA ASP A 121 -14.34 -7.14 2.97
C ASP A 121 -14.81 -6.13 1.90
N GLN A 122 -13.94 -5.79 0.94
CA GLN A 122 -14.27 -4.91 -0.17
C GLN A 122 -15.43 -5.43 -1.05
N ASN A 123 -15.70 -6.73 -1.04
CA ASN A 123 -16.72 -7.41 -1.85
C ASN A 123 -18.01 -7.69 -1.05
N MET A 124 -18.21 -7.05 0.11
CA MET A 124 -19.38 -7.24 0.98
C MET A 124 -19.47 -8.65 1.59
N THR A 125 -18.38 -9.41 1.60
CA THR A 125 -18.37 -10.73 2.25
C THR A 125 -18.21 -10.55 3.76
N PRO A 126 -19.11 -11.09 4.60
CA PRO A 126 -19.04 -10.89 6.04
C PRO A 126 -17.78 -11.53 6.64
N LEU A 127 -17.07 -10.79 7.50
CA LEU A 127 -15.91 -11.30 8.22
C LEU A 127 -16.37 -12.13 9.43
N ARG A 128 -16.32 -13.47 9.30
CA ARG A 128 -16.86 -14.43 10.30
C ARG A 128 -15.81 -14.99 11.27
N ILE A 129 -14.78 -14.23 11.63
CA ILE A 129 -13.70 -14.71 12.53
C ILE A 129 -14.16 -14.59 13.98
N ILE A 130 -14.16 -15.70 14.74
CA ILE A 130 -14.57 -15.74 16.15
C ILE A 130 -13.45 -16.40 16.99
N PRO A 131 -12.88 -15.71 18.00
CA PRO A 131 -13.09 -14.31 18.34
C PRO A 131 -12.44 -13.38 17.30
N PRO A 132 -13.08 -12.26 16.93
CA PRO A 132 -12.51 -11.32 15.99
C PRO A 132 -11.26 -10.66 16.59
N ARG A 133 -10.20 -10.56 15.79
CA ARG A 133 -8.97 -9.86 16.19
C ARG A 133 -9.12 -8.34 16.09
N ILE A 134 -9.90 -7.87 15.11
CA ILE A 134 -10.24 -6.47 14.92
C ILE A 134 -11.76 -6.35 15.14
N GLN A 135 -12.17 -5.44 16.00
CA GLN A 135 -13.58 -5.18 16.27
C GLN A 135 -13.81 -3.71 16.61
N VAL A 136 -15.02 -3.23 16.38
CA VAL A 136 -15.44 -1.89 16.81
C VAL A 136 -16.17 -2.02 18.14
N LEU A 137 -15.83 -1.16 19.09
CA LEU A 137 -16.42 -1.10 20.42
C LEU A 137 -17.74 -0.30 20.38
N ASP A 138 -18.53 -0.39 21.45
CA ASP A 138 -19.84 0.29 21.56
C ASP A 138 -19.76 1.82 21.48
N ASN A 139 -18.57 2.40 21.67
CA ASN A 139 -18.31 3.83 21.53
C ASN A 139 -17.77 4.23 20.14
N GLY A 140 -17.70 3.31 19.18
CA GLY A 140 -17.18 3.55 17.82
C GLY A 140 -15.65 3.48 17.70
N THR A 141 -14.93 3.13 18.76
CA THR A 141 -13.47 2.95 18.74
C THR A 141 -13.10 1.63 18.08
N LEU A 142 -12.10 1.63 17.19
CA LEU A 142 -11.57 0.41 16.59
C LEU A 142 -10.50 -0.20 17.51
N TRP A 143 -10.75 -1.42 17.97
CA TRP A 143 -9.81 -2.21 18.74
C TRP A 143 -9.14 -3.27 17.86
N VAL A 144 -7.82 -3.19 17.75
CA VAL A 144 -6.97 -4.13 17.02
C VAL A 144 -6.14 -4.92 18.03
N ARG A 145 -6.51 -6.18 18.24
CA ARG A 145 -5.81 -7.09 19.14
C ARG A 145 -4.55 -7.67 18.49
N ASN A 146 -3.49 -7.86 19.27
CA ASN A 146 -2.23 -8.48 18.83
C ASN A 146 -1.73 -7.89 17.50
N VAL A 147 -1.35 -6.60 17.50
CA VAL A 147 -0.90 -5.88 16.30
C VAL A 147 0.24 -6.62 15.59
N THR A 148 0.07 -6.82 14.29
CA THR A 148 1.03 -7.48 13.38
C THR A 148 1.55 -6.51 12.32
N ARG A 149 2.61 -6.90 11.60
CA ARG A 149 3.18 -6.08 10.52
C ARG A 149 2.19 -5.73 9.41
N ALA A 150 1.28 -6.64 9.11
CA ALA A 150 0.29 -6.43 8.06
C ALA A 150 -0.89 -5.54 8.51
N ASP A 151 -0.88 -5.06 9.76
CA ASP A 151 -1.83 -4.06 10.29
C ASP A 151 -1.27 -2.65 10.24
N CYS A 152 0.04 -2.50 9.96
CA CYS A 152 0.68 -1.21 9.80
C CYS A 152 0.11 -0.51 8.57
N GLY A 153 -0.28 0.76 8.73
CA GLY A 153 -0.80 1.56 7.63
C GLY A 153 -1.82 2.59 8.07
N ARG A 154 -2.57 3.07 7.08
CA ARG A 154 -3.60 4.08 7.24
C ARG A 154 -4.96 3.44 7.50
N TYR A 155 -5.54 3.78 8.63
CA TYR A 155 -6.92 3.48 8.98
C TYR A 155 -7.75 4.73 8.70
N THR A 156 -8.78 4.59 7.89
CA THR A 156 -9.67 5.70 7.57
C THR A 156 -10.94 5.58 8.41
N CYS A 157 -11.23 6.61 9.18
CA CYS A 157 -12.47 6.78 9.90
C CYS A 157 -13.40 7.67 9.08
N TYR A 158 -14.49 7.10 8.60
CA TYR A 158 -15.53 7.77 7.86
C TYR A 158 -16.74 8.01 8.76
N ALA A 159 -17.08 9.27 8.99
CA ALA A 159 -18.28 9.68 9.71
C ALA A 159 -19.35 10.13 8.72
N SER A 160 -20.57 9.63 8.90
CA SER A 160 -21.73 10.03 8.09
C SER A 160 -22.91 10.39 8.95
N ASN A 161 -23.53 11.52 8.64
CA ASN A 161 -24.86 11.86 9.12
C ASN A 161 -25.70 12.37 7.93
N PRO A 162 -27.01 12.63 8.13
CA PRO A 162 -27.88 13.08 7.05
C PRO A 162 -27.52 14.43 6.43
N ILE A 163 -26.65 15.22 7.07
CA ILE A 163 -26.25 16.55 6.64
C ILE A 163 -24.99 16.49 5.77
N ALA A 164 -23.99 15.73 6.19
CA ALA A 164 -22.72 15.62 5.47
C ALA A 164 -21.93 14.36 5.86
N ASN A 165 -20.93 14.08 5.05
CA ASN A 165 -19.95 13.02 5.27
C ASN A 165 -18.58 13.64 5.52
N THR A 166 -17.78 13.06 6.42
CA THR A 166 -16.44 13.56 6.75
C THR A 166 -15.51 12.39 7.02
N THR A 167 -14.28 12.49 6.50
CA THR A 167 -13.26 11.44 6.60
C THR A 167 -12.04 11.94 7.33
N GLU A 168 -11.53 11.15 8.24
CA GLU A 168 -10.24 11.39 8.91
C GLU A 168 -9.37 10.14 8.85
N ASP A 169 -8.06 10.34 8.73
CA ASP A 169 -7.09 9.26 8.71
C ASP A 169 -6.32 9.18 10.04
N VAL A 170 -6.14 7.95 10.51
CA VAL A 170 -5.34 7.57 11.67
C VAL A 170 -4.23 6.62 11.19
N LEU A 171 -2.97 6.95 11.53
CA LEU A 171 -1.81 6.17 11.12
C LEU A 171 -1.33 5.26 12.26
N LEU A 172 -1.32 3.95 11.99
CA LEU A 172 -0.76 2.95 12.88
C LEU A 172 0.61 2.53 12.34
N HIS A 173 1.66 2.82 13.13
CA HIS A 173 3.03 2.39 12.85
C HIS A 173 3.56 1.48 13.95
N ILE A 174 4.53 0.64 13.61
CA ILE A 174 5.16 -0.29 14.54
C ILE A 174 6.50 0.27 15.00
N ASP A 175 6.81 0.11 16.28
CA ASP A 175 8.06 0.53 16.88
C ASP A 175 9.27 -0.21 16.25
N PRO A 176 10.25 0.50 15.66
CA PRO A 176 11.43 -0.12 15.09
C PRO A 176 12.36 -0.77 16.13
N ALA A 177 12.24 -0.44 17.43
CA ALA A 177 13.08 -1.01 18.49
C ALA A 177 12.90 -2.53 18.62
N ASP A 178 11.66 -3.03 18.42
CA ASP A 178 11.37 -4.46 18.44
C ASP A 178 12.13 -5.22 17.34
N TRP A 179 12.39 -4.57 16.20
CA TRP A 179 13.14 -5.16 15.10
C TRP A 179 14.62 -5.32 15.42
N HIS A 180 15.20 -4.37 16.15
CA HIS A 180 16.60 -4.45 16.58
C HIS A 180 16.80 -5.62 17.55
N ASN A 181 15.86 -5.80 18.50
CA ASN A 181 15.91 -6.89 19.47
C ASN A 181 15.81 -8.27 18.79
N ILE A 182 14.87 -8.43 17.85
CA ILE A 182 14.74 -9.70 17.09
C ILE A 182 16.02 -10.00 16.30
N ARG A 183 16.63 -8.99 15.67
CA ARG A 183 17.89 -9.15 14.94
C ARG A 183 19.04 -9.56 15.83
N ILE A 184 19.20 -8.92 16.99
CA ILE A 184 20.24 -9.28 17.97
C ILE A 184 20.05 -10.74 18.41
N ILE A 185 18.83 -11.14 18.78
CA ILE A 185 18.54 -12.50 19.24
C ILE A 185 18.87 -13.52 18.14
N SER A 186 18.46 -13.26 16.90
CA SER A 186 18.77 -14.17 15.78
C SER A 186 20.27 -14.31 15.51
N LEU A 187 21.04 -13.24 15.70
CA LEU A 187 22.49 -13.27 15.53
C LEU A 187 23.17 -14.05 16.67
N ILE A 188 22.70 -13.88 17.91
CA ILE A 188 23.19 -14.64 19.07
C ILE A 188 22.89 -16.14 18.93
N VAL A 189 21.67 -16.51 18.53
CA VAL A 189 21.31 -17.92 18.34
C VAL A 189 22.12 -18.54 17.20
N GLY A 190 22.35 -17.79 16.12
CA GLY A 190 23.23 -18.19 15.02
C GLY A 190 24.67 -18.43 15.46
N THR A 191 25.24 -17.52 16.26
CA THR A 191 26.61 -17.70 16.77
C THR A 191 26.70 -18.84 17.78
N GLN A 192 25.72 -19.00 18.66
CA GLN A 192 25.67 -20.10 19.64
C GLN A 192 25.57 -21.47 18.96
N SER A 193 24.71 -21.62 17.95
CA SER A 193 24.58 -22.88 17.23
C SER A 193 25.85 -23.24 16.45
N ALA A 194 26.48 -22.27 15.79
CA ALA A 194 27.74 -22.48 15.08
C ALA A 194 28.88 -22.85 16.04
N ALA A 195 29.02 -22.12 17.15
CA ALA A 195 30.03 -22.41 18.17
C ALA A 195 29.79 -23.78 18.84
N GLY A 196 28.53 -24.13 19.11
CA GLY A 196 28.14 -25.43 19.64
C GLY A 196 28.51 -26.58 18.69
N PHE A 197 28.25 -26.42 17.40
CA PHE A 197 28.63 -27.41 16.39
C PHE A 197 30.16 -27.58 16.29
N LEU A 198 30.92 -26.47 16.29
CA LEU A 198 32.37 -26.52 16.31
C LEU A 198 32.91 -27.16 17.60
N GLY A 199 32.35 -26.82 18.76
CA GLY A 199 32.71 -27.42 20.03
C GLY A 199 32.44 -28.93 20.06
N LEU A 200 31.30 -29.36 19.54
CA LEU A 200 30.94 -30.78 19.43
C LEU A 200 31.91 -31.53 18.51
N THR A 201 32.22 -30.98 17.35
CA THR A 201 33.16 -31.61 16.40
C THR A 201 34.57 -31.73 16.98
N LEU A 202 35.06 -30.69 17.67
CA LEU A 202 36.34 -30.72 18.38
C LEU A 202 36.33 -31.73 19.54
N LEU A 203 35.24 -31.83 20.30
CA LEU A 203 35.08 -32.84 21.35
C LEU A 203 35.16 -34.25 20.77
N VAL A 204 34.46 -34.53 19.67
CA VAL A 204 34.52 -35.84 18.99
C VAL A 204 35.94 -36.14 18.52
N GLN A 205 36.63 -35.17 17.92
CA GLN A 205 38.02 -35.34 17.51
C GLN A 205 38.96 -35.58 18.70
N PHE A 206 38.77 -34.86 19.80
CA PHE A 206 39.53 -35.05 21.04
C PHE A 206 39.28 -36.41 21.67
N PHE A 207 38.03 -36.88 21.72
CA PHE A 207 37.70 -38.23 22.17
C PHE A 207 38.36 -39.30 21.29
N ARG A 208 38.32 -39.16 19.96
CA ARG A 208 39.05 -40.06 19.04
C ARG A 208 40.54 -40.07 19.35
N TYR A 209 41.14 -38.90 19.52
CA TYR A 209 42.56 -38.77 19.88
C TYR A 209 42.88 -39.44 21.22
N LEU A 210 42.06 -39.26 22.26
CA LEU A 210 42.25 -39.92 23.56
C LEU A 210 42.13 -41.44 23.44
N LEU A 211 41.15 -41.95 22.70
CA LEU A 211 40.97 -43.40 22.50
C LEU A 211 42.16 -44.03 21.77
N ASP A 212 42.73 -43.34 20.78
CA ASP A 212 43.95 -43.76 20.08
C ASP A 212 45.18 -43.70 21.00
N LYS A 213 45.35 -42.60 21.75
CA LYS A 213 46.51 -42.38 22.63
C LYS A 213 46.56 -43.32 23.83
N PHE A 214 45.41 -43.63 24.43
CA PHE A 214 45.31 -44.59 25.53
C PHE A 214 45.24 -46.05 25.05
N GLY A 215 45.29 -46.29 23.73
CA GLY A 215 45.35 -47.64 23.16
C GLY A 215 44.11 -48.50 23.42
N ILE A 216 42.98 -47.90 23.83
CA ILE A 216 41.76 -48.63 24.22
C ILE A 216 41.11 -49.27 22.99
N LEU A 217 41.17 -48.61 21.82
CA LEU A 217 40.77 -49.19 20.53
C LEU A 217 41.76 -50.22 19.98
N ASN A 218 43.00 -50.25 20.49
CA ASN A 218 44.05 -51.14 19.98
C ASN A 218 44.08 -52.52 20.67
N ASN A 219 43.42 -52.68 21.82
CA ASN A 219 43.27 -53.97 22.49
C ASN A 219 42.01 -54.75 22.09
N PHE A 220 41.13 -54.18 21.25
CA PHE A 220 39.90 -54.86 20.81
C PHE A 220 39.77 -55.04 19.30
N CYS A 221 40.83 -54.80 18.52
CA CYS A 221 40.77 -55.08 17.09
C CYS A 221 42.13 -55.45 16.49
N SER A 222 42.39 -56.76 16.37
CA SER A 222 43.50 -57.33 15.58
C SER A 222 43.43 -57.00 14.08
N PHE A 223 42.37 -56.32 13.63
CA PHE A 223 42.08 -55.99 12.23
C PHE A 223 42.50 -54.56 11.82
N CYS A 224 42.79 -53.66 12.76
CA CYS A 224 43.09 -52.25 12.46
C CYS A 224 44.51 -51.99 11.93
N LYS A 225 45.40 -53.00 11.84
CA LYS A 225 46.69 -52.88 11.14
C LYS A 225 46.58 -52.88 9.60
N ARG A 226 45.37 -52.92 9.04
CA ARG A 226 45.16 -53.01 7.60
C ARG A 226 44.87 -51.64 7.01
N ASP A 227 45.93 -50.87 6.86
CA ASP A 227 46.00 -49.64 6.07
C ASP A 227 45.91 -49.94 4.55
N LYS A 228 44.85 -50.66 4.17
CA LYS A 228 44.53 -50.97 2.77
C LYS A 228 43.04 -50.73 2.59
N VAL A 229 42.70 -49.46 2.36
CA VAL A 229 41.54 -49.12 1.51
C VAL A 229 41.59 -50.10 0.34
N SER A 230 40.55 -50.93 0.20
CA SER A 230 40.55 -52.02 -0.80
C SER A 230 40.90 -51.45 -2.18
N PRO A 231 41.63 -52.18 -3.04
CA PRO A 231 42.00 -51.69 -4.37
C PRO A 231 40.76 -51.23 -5.18
N ARG A 232 39.60 -51.88 -4.95
CA ARG A 232 38.30 -51.46 -5.49
C ARG A 232 37.84 -50.10 -4.98
N ALA A 233 37.97 -49.82 -3.68
CA ALA A 233 37.61 -48.52 -3.12
C ALA A 233 38.49 -47.39 -3.66
N ARG A 234 39.79 -47.62 -3.84
CA ARG A 234 40.70 -46.62 -4.45
C ARG A 234 40.34 -46.33 -5.91
N GLN A 235 39.95 -47.35 -6.66
CA GLN A 235 39.47 -47.20 -8.03
C GLN A 235 38.14 -46.44 -8.10
N ILE A 236 37.23 -46.67 -7.15
CA ILE A 236 35.96 -45.92 -7.05
C ILE A 236 36.22 -44.45 -6.71
N PHE A 237 37.12 -44.15 -5.77
CA PHE A 237 37.47 -42.76 -5.44
C PHE A 237 38.13 -42.03 -6.62
N GLN A 238 39.03 -42.69 -7.37
CA GLN A 238 39.59 -42.12 -8.60
C GLN A 238 38.52 -41.89 -9.68
N MET A 239 37.57 -42.81 -9.82
CA MET A 239 36.46 -42.63 -10.76
C MET A 239 35.54 -41.46 -10.35
N LEU A 240 35.25 -41.30 -9.06
CA LEU A 240 34.45 -40.19 -8.55
C LEU A 240 35.15 -38.83 -8.75
N ASP A 241 36.45 -38.75 -8.48
CA ASP A 241 37.26 -37.54 -8.68
C ASP A 241 37.31 -37.16 -10.18
N ASN A 242 37.49 -38.14 -11.07
CA ASN A 242 37.41 -37.91 -12.51
C ASN A 242 36.03 -37.41 -12.96
N ILE A 243 34.93 -37.92 -12.38
CA ILE A 243 33.56 -37.45 -12.67
C ILE A 243 33.36 -36.02 -12.18
N GLU A 244 33.86 -35.70 -10.99
CA GLU A 244 33.74 -34.36 -10.40
C GLU A 244 34.55 -33.33 -11.19
N GLN A 245 35.77 -33.68 -11.59
CA GLN A 245 36.60 -32.88 -12.49
C GLN A 245 35.96 -32.68 -13.87
N TYR A 246 35.33 -33.72 -14.43
CA TYR A 246 34.61 -33.58 -15.70
C TYR A 246 33.42 -32.62 -15.57
N LYS A 247 32.64 -32.73 -14.47
CA LYS A 247 31.51 -31.83 -14.21
C LYS A 247 31.96 -30.39 -14.02
N SER A 248 33.02 -30.13 -13.26
CA SER A 248 33.53 -28.77 -13.04
C SER A 248 34.01 -28.15 -14.36
N GLN A 249 34.76 -28.89 -15.17
CA GLN A 249 35.20 -28.42 -16.49
C GLN A 249 34.03 -28.13 -17.45
N GLN A 250 32.97 -28.95 -17.44
CA GLN A 250 31.77 -28.69 -18.24
C GLN A 250 31.05 -27.40 -17.80
N LEU A 251 30.96 -27.17 -16.49
CA LEU A 251 30.32 -25.98 -15.95
C LEU A 251 31.13 -24.71 -16.28
N GLU A 252 32.46 -24.77 -16.20
CA GLU A 252 33.36 -23.68 -16.55
C GLU A 252 33.20 -23.30 -18.03
N LYS A 253 33.20 -24.29 -18.93
CA LYS A 253 32.97 -24.08 -20.37
C LYS A 253 31.61 -23.46 -20.66
N LEU A 254 30.56 -23.87 -19.95
CA LEU A 254 29.24 -23.29 -20.12
C LEU A 254 29.22 -21.83 -19.64
N ARG A 255 29.85 -21.53 -18.50
CA ARG A 255 29.97 -20.18 -17.95
C ARG A 255 30.75 -19.26 -18.87
N GLU A 256 31.88 -19.71 -19.41
CA GLU A 256 32.69 -18.95 -20.37
C GLU A 256 31.92 -18.65 -21.66
N ASN A 257 31.23 -19.65 -22.23
CA ASN A 257 30.40 -19.45 -23.42
C ASN A 257 29.27 -18.43 -23.17
N TYR A 258 28.60 -18.54 -22.03
CA TYR A 258 27.54 -17.60 -21.65
C TYR A 258 28.10 -16.19 -21.44
N ALA A 259 29.25 -16.05 -20.77
CA ALA A 259 29.91 -14.77 -20.56
C ALA A 259 30.30 -14.11 -21.90
N GLN A 260 30.85 -14.88 -22.84
CA GLN A 260 31.16 -14.39 -24.19
C GLN A 260 29.90 -13.98 -24.96
N GLN A 261 28.79 -14.72 -24.81
CA GLN A 261 27.52 -14.36 -25.45
C GLN A 261 26.97 -13.04 -24.89
N VAL A 262 27.00 -12.85 -23.57
CA VAL A 262 26.58 -11.61 -22.93
C VAL A 262 27.47 -10.43 -23.37
N HIS A 263 28.78 -10.62 -23.44
CA HIS A 263 29.71 -9.61 -23.96
C HIS A 263 29.36 -9.22 -25.40
N ARG A 264 29.15 -10.19 -26.30
CA ARG A 264 28.76 -9.92 -27.69
C ARG A 264 27.45 -9.14 -27.80
N ILE A 265 26.45 -9.47 -26.98
CA ILE A 265 25.16 -8.75 -26.95
C ILE A 265 25.36 -7.32 -26.48
N ARG A 266 26.14 -7.13 -25.41
CA ARG A 266 26.45 -5.80 -24.86
C ARG A 266 27.16 -4.93 -25.89
N ASP A 267 28.21 -5.45 -26.54
CA ASP A 267 29.01 -4.71 -27.51
C ASP A 267 28.19 -4.31 -28.75
N ASN A 268 27.30 -5.20 -29.20
CA ASN A 268 26.36 -4.89 -30.28
C ASN A 268 25.37 -3.78 -29.87
N CYS A 269 24.81 -3.85 -28.65
CA CYS A 269 23.91 -2.82 -28.14
C CYS A 269 24.61 -1.45 -28.03
N THR A 270 25.86 -1.41 -27.57
CA THR A 270 26.64 -0.16 -27.52
C THR A 270 26.91 0.40 -28.91
N GLN A 271 27.26 -0.45 -29.88
CA GLN A 271 27.45 -0.01 -31.28
C GLN A 271 26.16 0.54 -31.88
N GLN A 272 25.02 -0.12 -31.62
CA GLN A 272 23.72 0.39 -32.07
C GLN A 272 23.39 1.74 -31.44
N MET A 273 23.65 1.91 -30.15
CA MET A 273 23.43 3.19 -29.46
C MET A 273 24.31 4.32 -30.04
N GLU A 274 25.59 4.04 -30.29
CA GLU A 274 26.53 4.99 -30.90
C GLU A 274 26.10 5.36 -32.34
N TRP A 275 25.65 4.38 -33.12
CA TRP A 275 25.11 4.62 -34.46
C TRP A 275 23.88 5.52 -34.41
N ILE A 276 22.91 5.22 -33.54
CA ILE A 276 21.71 6.04 -33.34
C ILE A 276 22.11 7.47 -32.96
N GLN A 277 22.99 7.61 -31.96
CA GLN A 277 23.45 8.92 -31.49
C GLN A 277 24.11 9.73 -32.61
N SER A 278 25.02 9.13 -33.39
CA SER A 278 25.70 9.80 -34.50
C SER A 278 24.72 10.26 -35.60
N SER A 279 23.70 9.44 -35.89
CA SER A 279 22.64 9.77 -36.85
C SER A 279 21.81 10.96 -36.39
N TYR A 280 21.36 10.96 -35.13
CA TYR A 280 20.62 12.09 -34.54
C TYR A 280 21.46 13.37 -34.47
N GLN A 281 22.76 13.27 -34.15
CA GLN A 281 23.67 14.41 -34.17
C GLN A 281 23.83 14.99 -35.58
N SER A 282 23.95 14.14 -36.59
CA SER A 282 24.01 14.56 -38.01
C SER A 282 22.71 15.25 -38.45
N GLN A 283 21.55 14.67 -38.13
CA GLN A 283 20.25 15.27 -38.44
C GLN A 283 20.06 16.63 -37.75
N ALA A 284 20.45 16.76 -36.48
CA ALA A 284 20.39 18.02 -35.74
C ALA A 284 21.31 19.09 -36.34
N LYS A 285 22.51 18.70 -36.79
CA LYS A 285 23.44 19.59 -37.49
C LYS A 285 22.83 20.11 -38.80
N HIS A 286 22.24 19.22 -39.59
CA HIS A 286 21.58 19.58 -40.85
C HIS A 286 20.39 20.53 -40.65
N LEU A 287 19.56 20.28 -39.63
CA LEU A 287 18.47 21.20 -39.25
C LEU A 287 18.99 22.58 -38.83
N LYS A 288 20.11 22.62 -38.10
CA LYS A 288 20.75 23.87 -37.70
C LYS A 288 21.29 24.63 -38.93
N GLU A 289 21.95 23.94 -39.85
CA GLU A 289 22.44 24.52 -41.11
C GLU A 289 21.29 25.12 -41.94
N PHE A 290 20.16 24.41 -42.10
CA PHE A 290 18.99 24.97 -42.79
C PHE A 290 18.44 26.22 -42.13
N ARG A 291 18.35 26.22 -40.80
CA ARG A 291 17.89 27.39 -40.03
C ARG A 291 18.83 28.57 -40.23
N ASP A 292 20.14 28.34 -40.15
CA ASP A 292 21.16 29.38 -40.28
C ASP A 292 21.19 29.94 -41.72
N ILE A 293 21.01 29.10 -42.75
CA ILE A 293 20.83 29.52 -44.15
C ILE A 293 19.55 30.35 -44.33
N GLY A 294 18.42 29.89 -43.80
CA GLY A 294 17.15 30.62 -43.86
C GLY A 294 17.22 31.98 -43.18
N GLN A 295 17.91 32.07 -42.03
CA GLN A 295 18.12 33.31 -41.31
C GLN A 295 19.07 34.26 -42.05
N ALA A 296 20.14 33.74 -42.66
CA ALA A 296 21.02 34.53 -43.53
C ALA A 296 20.24 35.11 -44.72
N HIS A 297 19.43 34.29 -45.40
CA HIS A 297 18.60 34.72 -46.53
C HIS A 297 17.61 35.83 -46.15
N LEU A 298 16.92 35.69 -45.00
CA LEU A 298 16.02 36.73 -44.48
C LEU A 298 16.77 38.03 -44.14
N THR A 299 17.99 37.92 -43.61
CA THR A 299 18.82 39.09 -43.28
C THR A 299 19.27 39.81 -44.54
N THR A 300 19.66 39.08 -45.59
CA THR A 300 20.00 39.64 -46.90
C THR A 300 18.81 40.35 -47.55
N LEU A 301 17.62 39.72 -47.57
CA LEU A 301 16.40 40.33 -48.09
C LEU A 301 16.04 41.61 -47.34
N ARG A 302 16.16 41.59 -46.01
CA ARG A 302 15.94 42.78 -45.17
C ARG A 302 16.91 43.91 -45.53
N GLY A 303 18.19 43.61 -45.72
CA GLY A 303 19.20 44.60 -46.13
C GLY A 303 18.83 45.23 -47.49
N GLN A 304 18.53 44.39 -48.48
CA GLN A 304 18.11 44.86 -49.82
C GLN A 304 16.87 45.75 -49.76
N TYR A 305 15.89 45.43 -48.90
CA TYR A 305 14.69 46.25 -48.72
C TYR A 305 14.99 47.59 -48.04
N CYS A 306 15.84 47.61 -47.01
CA CYS A 306 16.29 48.86 -46.37
C CYS A 306 17.01 49.77 -47.36
N ASP A 307 17.91 49.23 -48.19
CA ASP A 307 18.63 49.99 -49.23
C ASP A 307 17.65 50.59 -50.27
N GLN A 308 16.57 49.88 -50.62
CA GLN A 308 15.50 50.39 -51.50
C GLN A 308 14.72 51.54 -50.86
N CYS A 309 14.46 51.49 -49.56
CA CYS A 309 13.79 52.58 -48.83
C CYS A 309 14.69 53.81 -48.64
N GLU A 310 16.01 53.64 -48.54
CA GLU A 310 16.95 54.76 -48.44
C GLU A 310 17.19 55.46 -49.79
N THR A 311 17.06 54.74 -50.90
CA THR A 311 17.25 55.28 -52.26
C THR A 311 15.99 55.93 -52.86
N THR A 312 14.86 55.96 -52.13
CA THR A 312 13.64 56.65 -52.58
C THR A 312 13.68 58.14 -52.18
N PRO A 313 13.72 59.11 -53.12
CA PRO A 313 13.67 60.53 -52.79
C PRO A 313 12.30 60.90 -52.21
N GLN A 314 12.28 61.69 -51.13
CA GLN A 314 11.09 62.38 -50.66
C GLN A 314 10.56 63.28 -51.78
N ALA A 315 9.51 62.83 -52.49
CA ALA A 315 8.75 63.65 -53.40
C ALA A 315 7.84 64.57 -52.58
N LYS A 316 8.24 65.84 -52.47
CA LYS A 316 7.39 66.97 -52.14
C LYS A 316 7.50 67.98 -53.26
#